data_AF-L0K1S2-F1
#
_entry.id   AF-L0K1S2-F1
#
_cell.length_a   1.000
_cell.length_b   1.000
_cell.length_c   1.000
_cell.angle_alpha   90.00
_cell.angle_beta   90.00
_cell.angle_gamma   90.00
#
_symmetry.space_group_name_H-M   'P 1'
#
loop_
_entity.id
_entity.type
_entity.pdbx_description
1 polymer ?
#
loop_
_entity_poly.entity_id
_entity_poly.type
_entity_poly.pdbx_seq_one_letter_code
_entity_poly.pdbx_strand_id
1 'polypeptide(L)'
;MERRTVLKASGALVGATVLAGCPSDDPEEPTEPDEPPDNGDEDDDEEPPAAPPADDDPVGFEDSLADRADEDAAFVGVDYDVLESPTDVYRVWSGDPTAFSLVDNYTFEGERALRCEIPRGESNGSNAAYWFPANGDGQPLEVRQRAMVRLADWEMRAGDVCRFWALGLNTEAGERGSGGRGRPSGTDGWSSALAVTNRKGRSADEYALATYTYHLDQPSTSGEFELTGVRVPADEWVALETAVSMNSIEDGEAVPDGEVRCWLDGELAYERTDFRWTTIEEQAVEYAGPLVRYGGRETAPADLAIYYDEHELLATGLPEIPPYDQHPYFEDPANMDAYDGRVTYVNGAESATYRLSVDGTVVHTDWSNADGHQATYNGTVEITPADESESGDAIAEATAEPKTVDGYLFDGEVVAFEADPAPDELWVGGDEVDPDDYPDSPTDA
;
A
#
# COMPACT_ATOMS: atom_id res chain seq x y z
N MET A 1 -16.33 -18.77 -14.90
CA MET A 1 -15.60 -17.59 -14.42
C MET A 1 -16.36 -16.35 -14.83
N GLU A 2 -16.92 -15.60 -13.88
CA GLU A 2 -17.53 -14.30 -14.17
C GLU A 2 -16.40 -13.28 -14.33
N ARG A 3 -16.08 -12.89 -15.57
CA ARG A 3 -15.20 -11.75 -15.82
C ARG A 3 -15.89 -10.49 -15.28
N ARG A 4 -15.41 -9.96 -14.16
CA ARG A 4 -15.78 -8.60 -13.73
C ARG A 4 -14.88 -7.61 -14.45
N THR A 5 -15.35 -7.13 -15.61
CA THR A 5 -14.90 -5.82 -16.09
C THR A 5 -15.39 -4.80 -15.07
N VAL A 6 -14.50 -3.95 -14.56
CA VAL A 6 -14.85 -2.92 -13.58
C VAL A 6 -15.84 -1.94 -14.23
N LEU A 7 -17.13 -2.21 -14.06
CA LEU A 7 -18.25 -1.33 -14.38
C LEU A 7 -18.86 -0.90 -13.04
N LYS A 8 -18.16 -0.05 -12.29
CA LYS A 8 -18.77 0.58 -11.10
C LYS A 8 -19.77 1.64 -11.59
N ALA A 9 -21.05 1.42 -11.31
CA ALA A 9 -22.06 2.46 -11.40
C ALA A 9 -21.83 3.46 -10.25
N SER A 10 -21.38 4.67 -10.59
CA SER A 10 -21.07 5.74 -9.66
C SER A 10 -22.34 6.30 -8.98
N GLY A 11 -22.47 6.03 -7.67
CA GLY A 11 -23.37 6.76 -6.78
C GLY A 11 -22.60 7.91 -6.12
N ALA A 12 -22.75 9.12 -6.65
CA ALA A 12 -22.06 10.30 -6.13
C ALA A 12 -22.58 10.72 -4.74
N LEU A 13 -21.68 10.82 -3.76
CA LEU A 13 -21.90 11.59 -2.53
C LEU A 13 -20.96 12.81 -2.57
N VAL A 14 -21.53 14.01 -2.72
CA VAL A 14 -20.79 15.27 -2.74
C VAL A 14 -20.56 15.73 -1.31
N GLY A 15 -19.34 15.57 -0.80
CA GLY A 15 -18.85 16.21 0.42
C GLY A 15 -18.16 17.53 0.07
N ALA A 16 -18.67 18.65 0.56
CA ALA A 16 -18.07 19.97 0.37
C ALA A 16 -16.97 20.21 1.41
N THR A 17 -15.71 20.30 0.97
CA THR A 17 -14.58 20.71 1.81
C THR A 17 -14.41 22.23 1.76
N VAL A 18 -14.52 22.88 2.91
CA VAL A 18 -14.21 24.32 3.10
C VAL A 18 -12.72 24.45 3.38
N LEU A 19 -11.96 25.01 2.42
CA LEU A 19 -10.57 25.39 2.62
C LEU A 19 -10.48 26.71 3.39
N ALA A 20 -9.87 26.67 4.57
CA ALA A 20 -9.53 27.84 5.36
C ALA A 20 -8.24 28.48 4.81
N GLY A 21 -8.32 29.75 4.41
CA GLY A 21 -7.19 30.52 3.87
C GLY A 21 -6.20 30.95 4.95
N CYS A 22 -4.91 30.86 4.62
CA CYS A 22 -3.80 31.50 5.34
C CYS A 22 -3.21 32.65 4.49
N PRO A 23 -2.66 33.70 5.12
CA PRO A 23 -2.36 34.96 4.48
C PRO A 23 -1.08 34.92 3.63
N SER A 24 -1.12 35.65 2.51
CA SER A 24 -0.02 35.88 1.58
C SER A 24 0.95 36.93 2.14
N ASP A 25 2.19 36.52 2.39
CA ASP A 25 3.34 37.42 2.47
C ASP A 25 4.00 37.47 1.09
N ASP A 26 3.99 38.66 0.46
CA ASP A 26 4.69 39.00 -0.78
C ASP A 26 6.21 39.05 -0.56
N PRO A 27 7.03 38.30 -1.32
CA PRO A 27 8.41 38.65 -1.57
C PRO A 27 8.61 39.19 -3.00
N GLU A 28 9.38 40.26 -3.03
CA GLU A 28 9.82 41.13 -4.12
C GLU A 28 10.04 40.49 -5.51
N GLU A 29 9.57 41.22 -6.52
CA GLU A 29 9.72 40.95 -7.96
C GLU A 29 11.20 40.72 -8.37
N PRO A 30 11.51 39.61 -9.07
CA PRO A 30 12.81 39.47 -9.71
C PRO A 30 12.89 40.36 -10.96
N THR A 31 14.01 41.07 -11.08
CA THR A 31 14.40 41.86 -12.25
C THR A 31 14.45 41.01 -13.52
N GLU A 32 13.79 41.50 -14.58
CA GLU A 32 13.76 40.93 -15.92
C GLU A 32 15.17 40.71 -16.49
N PRO A 33 15.47 39.54 -17.07
CA PRO A 33 16.68 39.36 -17.87
C PRO A 33 16.51 39.98 -19.26
N ASP A 34 17.62 40.54 -19.77
CA ASP A 34 17.74 41.17 -21.09
C ASP A 34 17.21 40.29 -22.23
N GLU A 35 16.44 40.91 -23.13
CA GLU A 35 15.89 40.31 -24.35
C GLU A 35 16.99 39.64 -25.20
N PRO A 36 16.82 38.39 -25.63
CA PRO A 36 17.70 37.80 -26.63
C PRO A 36 17.44 38.43 -28.01
N PRO A 37 18.46 38.45 -28.89
CA PRO A 37 18.33 39.05 -30.21
C PRO A 37 17.29 38.30 -31.06
N ASP A 38 16.37 39.11 -31.60
CA ASP A 38 15.45 38.84 -32.70
C ASP A 38 16.18 38.17 -33.88
N ASN A 39 16.00 36.85 -34.01
CA ASN A 39 16.41 36.08 -35.17
C ASN A 39 15.16 35.87 -36.02
N GLY A 40 15.20 36.48 -37.20
CA GLY A 40 14.05 36.65 -38.06
C GLY A 40 13.38 35.36 -38.52
N ASP A 41 12.11 35.55 -38.84
CA ASP A 41 11.19 34.66 -39.51
C ASP A 41 11.82 33.95 -40.72
N GLU A 42 12.00 32.64 -40.62
CA GLU A 42 11.95 31.74 -41.76
C GLU A 42 10.81 30.76 -41.50
N ASP A 43 9.69 30.96 -42.21
CA ASP A 43 8.57 30.04 -42.34
C ASP A 43 9.09 28.72 -42.96
N ASP A 44 9.55 27.79 -42.13
CA ASP A 44 9.72 26.40 -42.53
C ASP A 44 8.43 25.63 -42.17
N ASP A 45 7.68 25.28 -43.21
CA ASP A 45 6.62 24.28 -43.19
C ASP A 45 7.24 22.93 -42.77
N GLU A 46 7.49 22.72 -41.47
CA GLU A 46 7.86 21.42 -40.93
C GLU A 46 6.66 20.47 -41.09
N GLU A 47 6.81 19.51 -41.99
CA GLU A 47 5.93 18.34 -42.05
C GLU A 47 5.81 17.74 -40.64
N PRO A 48 4.59 17.40 -40.17
CA PRO A 48 4.43 16.72 -38.89
C PRO A 48 5.34 15.48 -38.86
N PRO A 49 6.01 15.20 -37.72
CA PRO A 49 6.96 14.10 -37.64
C PRO A 49 6.31 12.82 -38.14
N ALA A 50 7.02 12.13 -39.03
CA ALA A 50 6.56 10.85 -39.57
C ALA A 50 6.19 9.93 -38.40
N ALA A 51 5.03 9.27 -38.51
CA ALA A 51 4.63 8.24 -37.55
C ALA A 51 5.81 7.27 -37.35
N PRO A 52 6.16 6.93 -36.10
CA PRO A 52 7.26 6.03 -35.82
C PRO A 52 7.09 4.72 -36.60
N PRO A 53 8.20 4.06 -36.97
CA PRO A 53 8.12 2.75 -37.62
C PRO A 53 7.25 1.80 -36.77
N ALA A 54 6.47 0.94 -37.42
CA ALA A 54 5.73 -0.10 -36.72
C ALA A 54 6.75 -1.00 -36.02
N ASP A 55 6.88 -0.84 -34.71
CA ASP A 55 7.69 -1.67 -33.83
C ASP A 55 7.24 -3.13 -33.97
N ASP A 56 8.18 -4.07 -33.88
CA ASP A 56 7.83 -5.49 -33.76
C ASP A 56 6.95 -5.65 -32.51
N ASP A 57 5.79 -6.31 -32.63
CA ASP A 57 4.86 -6.49 -31.51
C ASP A 57 5.63 -7.06 -30.29
N PRO A 58 5.41 -6.50 -29.08
CA PRO A 58 6.14 -6.93 -27.89
C PRO A 58 5.92 -8.42 -27.63
N VAL A 59 7.02 -9.16 -27.54
CA VAL A 59 7.01 -10.61 -27.35
C VAL A 59 6.55 -10.91 -25.91
N GLY A 60 5.73 -11.96 -25.74
CA GLY A 60 5.27 -12.39 -24.41
C GLY A 60 3.99 -11.74 -23.91
N PHE A 61 3.40 -10.81 -24.67
CA PHE A 61 2.09 -10.21 -24.39
C PHE A 61 0.91 -10.97 -25.05
N GLU A 62 1.14 -12.18 -25.57
CA GLU A 62 0.13 -12.89 -26.39
C GLU A 62 -1.00 -13.55 -25.57
N ASP A 63 -0.71 -13.99 -24.34
CA ASP A 63 -1.68 -14.68 -23.47
C ASP A 63 -2.12 -13.80 -22.31
N SER A 64 -3.42 -13.53 -22.17
CA SER A 64 -3.96 -12.78 -21.02
C SER A 64 -3.71 -13.52 -19.70
N LEU A 65 -3.53 -12.79 -18.60
CA LEU A 65 -3.51 -13.38 -17.26
C LEU A 65 -4.82 -14.10 -16.94
N ALA A 66 -5.95 -13.70 -17.54
CA ALA A 66 -7.23 -14.38 -17.39
C ALA A 66 -7.20 -15.83 -17.90
N ASP A 67 -6.40 -16.12 -18.93
CA ASP A 67 -6.28 -17.47 -19.49
C ASP A 67 -5.42 -18.39 -18.63
N ARG A 68 -4.68 -17.81 -17.68
CA ARG A 68 -3.81 -18.49 -16.70
C ARG A 68 -4.43 -18.54 -15.30
N ALA A 69 -5.60 -17.92 -15.11
CA ALA A 69 -6.25 -17.79 -13.82
C ALA A 69 -6.81 -19.13 -13.32
N ASP A 70 -6.46 -19.50 -12.08
CA ASP A 70 -7.14 -20.58 -11.37
C ASP A 70 -8.57 -20.18 -11.00
N GLU A 71 -9.46 -21.16 -10.80
CA GLU A 71 -10.90 -20.90 -10.57
C GLU A 71 -11.18 -19.99 -9.35
N ASP A 72 -10.28 -19.98 -8.37
CA ASP A 72 -10.40 -19.23 -7.11
C ASP A 72 -9.65 -17.88 -7.14
N ALA A 73 -9.00 -17.52 -8.26
CA ALA A 73 -8.28 -16.26 -8.38
C ALA A 73 -9.20 -15.11 -8.79
N ALA A 74 -9.02 -13.95 -8.17
CA ALA A 74 -9.66 -12.70 -8.55
C ALA A 74 -8.90 -12.09 -9.73
N PHE A 75 -9.56 -12.00 -10.89
CA PHE A 75 -9.02 -11.35 -12.08
C PHE A 75 -9.59 -9.94 -12.23
N VAL A 76 -8.71 -8.97 -12.48
CA VAL A 76 -9.03 -7.57 -12.75
C VAL A 76 -8.40 -7.19 -14.08
N GLY A 77 -9.23 -6.85 -15.07
CA GLY A 77 -8.78 -6.21 -16.31
C GLY A 77 -9.19 -4.75 -16.30
N VAL A 78 -8.25 -3.83 -16.46
CA VAL A 78 -8.50 -2.39 -16.47
C VAL A 78 -8.65 -1.92 -17.92
N ASP A 79 -9.89 -1.72 -18.33
CA ASP A 79 -10.23 -1.16 -19.64
C ASP A 79 -10.26 0.37 -19.55
N TYR A 80 -9.19 1.02 -20.00
CA TYR A 80 -9.07 2.48 -19.98
C TYR A 80 -10.07 3.17 -20.92
N ASP A 81 -10.66 2.48 -21.90
CA ASP A 81 -11.64 3.02 -22.83
C ASP A 81 -13.03 3.22 -22.21
N VAL A 82 -13.29 2.62 -21.04
CA VAL A 82 -14.57 2.77 -20.34
C VAL A 82 -14.52 3.62 -19.07
N LEU A 83 -13.34 3.97 -18.55
CA LEU A 83 -13.20 4.77 -17.33
C LEU A 83 -13.55 6.26 -17.55
N GLU A 84 -14.20 6.91 -16.61
CA GLU A 84 -14.38 8.37 -16.66
C GLU A 84 -13.13 9.09 -16.12
N SER A 85 -12.49 8.49 -15.12
CA SER A 85 -11.29 9.00 -14.44
C SER A 85 -10.38 7.84 -14.01
N PRO A 86 -9.04 8.02 -13.97
CA PRO A 86 -8.14 7.03 -13.36
C PRO A 86 -8.52 6.66 -11.92
N THR A 87 -9.14 7.58 -11.19
CA THR A 87 -9.58 7.37 -9.80
C THR A 87 -10.77 6.41 -9.67
N ASP A 88 -11.40 6.02 -10.78
CA ASP A 88 -12.47 5.02 -10.78
C ASP A 88 -11.93 3.62 -10.43
N VAL A 89 -10.62 3.40 -10.65
CA VAL A 89 -9.93 2.13 -10.40
C VAL A 89 -8.75 2.28 -9.42
N TYR A 90 -8.01 3.38 -9.48
CA TYR A 90 -6.82 3.60 -8.66
C TYR A 90 -7.06 4.54 -7.49
N ARG A 91 -6.55 4.18 -6.31
CA ARG A 91 -6.49 5.08 -5.16
C ARG A 91 -5.20 5.89 -5.23
N VAL A 92 -5.32 7.21 -5.34
CA VAL A 92 -4.20 8.13 -5.15
C VAL A 92 -4.00 8.33 -3.64
N TRP A 93 -3.01 7.67 -3.05
CA TRP A 93 -2.76 7.81 -1.61
C TRP A 93 -1.71 8.87 -1.29
N SER A 94 -0.83 9.20 -2.25
CA SER A 94 0.10 10.32 -2.14
C SER A 94 0.43 10.93 -3.50
N GLY A 95 0.58 12.25 -3.52
CA GLY A 95 0.79 13.03 -4.74
C GLY A 95 -0.43 13.81 -5.17
N ASP A 96 -0.38 14.28 -6.41
CA ASP A 96 -1.41 15.11 -7.02
C ASP A 96 -2.28 14.24 -7.95
N PRO A 97 -3.57 14.02 -7.67
CA PRO A 97 -4.43 13.25 -8.56
C PRO A 97 -4.49 13.83 -9.98
N THR A 98 -4.19 15.11 -10.19
CA THR A 98 -4.15 15.69 -11.55
C THR A 98 -2.94 15.28 -12.36
N ALA A 99 -1.91 14.69 -11.75
CA ALA A 99 -0.76 14.12 -12.46
C ALA A 99 -1.10 12.77 -13.14
N PHE A 100 -2.29 12.21 -12.87
CA PHE A 100 -2.83 11.01 -13.51
C PHE A 100 -3.98 11.41 -14.44
N SER A 101 -3.90 11.01 -15.71
CA SER A 101 -4.94 11.31 -16.71
C SER A 101 -5.13 10.17 -17.71
N LEU A 102 -6.33 10.06 -18.26
CA LEU A 102 -6.59 9.22 -19.43
C LEU A 102 -6.36 10.07 -20.68
N VAL A 103 -5.56 9.57 -21.62
CA VAL A 103 -5.16 10.30 -22.82
C VAL A 103 -5.36 9.45 -24.06
N ASP A 104 -5.60 10.10 -25.20
CA ASP A 104 -5.83 9.46 -26.51
C ASP A 104 -4.58 9.51 -27.42
N ASN A 105 -3.50 10.11 -26.94
CA ASN A 105 -2.19 10.12 -27.57
C ASN A 105 -1.25 9.18 -26.80
N TYR A 106 -0.54 8.30 -27.53
CA TYR A 106 0.25 7.20 -26.97
C TYR A 106 -0.60 6.11 -26.32
N THR A 107 -1.47 5.49 -27.12
CA THR A 107 -2.12 4.22 -26.78
C THR A 107 -1.29 3.06 -27.33
N PHE A 108 -1.33 1.93 -26.63
CA PHE A 108 -0.83 0.66 -27.17
C PHE A 108 -1.98 -0.07 -27.87
N GLU A 109 -3.09 -0.23 -27.18
CA GLU A 109 -4.35 -0.79 -27.70
C GLU A 109 -5.52 0.14 -27.33
N GLY A 110 -6.63 0.07 -28.04
CA GLY A 110 -7.80 0.89 -27.74
C GLY A 110 -7.66 2.39 -28.08
N GLU A 111 -8.53 3.19 -27.48
CA GLU A 111 -8.64 4.65 -27.69
C GLU A 111 -7.94 5.48 -26.60
N ARG A 112 -7.67 4.90 -25.42
CA ARG A 112 -7.09 5.62 -24.29
C ARG A 112 -6.05 4.79 -23.52
N ALA A 113 -5.02 5.48 -23.06
CA ALA A 113 -4.03 4.96 -22.12
C ALA A 113 -4.00 5.81 -20.84
N LEU A 114 -3.45 5.23 -19.77
CA LEU A 114 -3.16 5.97 -18.55
C LEU A 114 -1.83 6.71 -18.70
N ARG A 115 -1.81 8.00 -18.39
CA ARG A 115 -0.62 8.85 -18.36
C ARG A 115 -0.34 9.38 -16.96
N CYS A 116 0.92 9.27 -16.53
CA CYS A 116 1.42 9.78 -15.26
C CYS A 116 2.54 10.78 -15.52
N GLU A 117 2.35 12.03 -15.11
CA GLU A 117 3.30 13.12 -15.34
C GLU A 117 4.19 13.38 -14.11
N ILE A 118 5.47 13.67 -14.33
CA ILE A 118 6.37 14.22 -13.33
C ILE A 118 6.87 15.58 -13.85
N PRO A 119 6.33 16.69 -13.35
CA PRO A 119 6.77 18.01 -13.80
C PRO A 119 8.25 18.26 -13.52
N ARG A 120 8.88 19.06 -14.37
CA ARG A 120 10.27 19.48 -14.18
C ARG A 120 10.46 20.13 -12.82
N GLY A 121 11.48 19.68 -12.10
CA GLY A 121 11.80 20.18 -10.77
C GLY A 121 10.96 19.56 -9.65
N GLU A 122 10.01 18.69 -9.96
CA GLU A 122 9.24 17.92 -8.99
C GLU A 122 9.82 16.51 -8.79
N SER A 123 9.33 15.83 -7.75
CA SER A 123 9.71 14.44 -7.42
C SER A 123 8.54 13.47 -7.45
N ASN A 124 7.32 13.97 -7.54
CA ASN A 124 6.11 13.19 -7.34
C ASN A 124 5.29 13.17 -8.64
N GLY A 125 5.12 11.99 -9.23
CA GLY A 125 4.20 11.78 -10.36
C GLY A 125 2.88 11.12 -9.96
N SER A 126 2.66 11.04 -8.65
CA SER A 126 1.56 10.36 -7.96
C SER A 126 1.73 8.86 -7.83
N ASN A 127 1.47 8.42 -6.60
CA ASN A 127 1.38 7.03 -6.25
C ASN A 127 -0.09 6.65 -6.30
N ALA A 128 -0.50 5.96 -7.38
CA ALA A 128 -1.89 5.58 -7.60
C ALA A 128 -1.97 4.11 -8.01
N ALA A 129 -2.34 3.27 -7.06
CA ALA A 129 -2.35 1.83 -7.24
C ALA A 129 -3.76 1.27 -7.04
N TYR A 130 -3.97 0.06 -7.55
CA TYR A 130 -5.19 -0.70 -7.29
C TYR A 130 -5.20 -1.04 -5.80
N TRP A 131 -6.30 -0.71 -5.12
CA TRP A 131 -6.47 -0.98 -3.70
C TRP A 131 -7.40 -2.18 -3.53
N PHE A 132 -6.85 -3.34 -3.19
CA PHE A 132 -7.61 -4.59 -3.13
C PHE A 132 -8.78 -4.55 -2.12
N PRO A 133 -8.58 -4.07 -0.87
CA PRO A 133 -9.65 -4.02 0.13
C PRO A 133 -10.90 -3.24 -0.34
N ALA A 134 -10.72 -2.02 -0.88
CA ALA A 134 -11.86 -1.20 -1.32
C ALA A 134 -12.54 -1.67 -2.61
N ASN A 135 -11.96 -2.64 -3.30
CA ASN A 135 -12.60 -3.29 -4.43
C ASN A 135 -13.20 -4.65 -4.08
N GLY A 136 -13.13 -5.05 -2.80
CA GLY A 136 -13.75 -6.28 -2.28
C GLY A 136 -12.92 -7.53 -2.49
N ASP A 137 -11.62 -7.36 -2.78
CA ASP A 137 -10.68 -8.45 -3.03
C ASP A 137 -9.81 -8.76 -1.80
N GLY A 138 -10.13 -8.18 -0.63
CA GLY A 138 -9.35 -8.35 0.60
C GLY A 138 -7.90 -7.88 0.46
N GLN A 139 -6.97 -8.57 1.11
CA GLN A 139 -5.53 -8.42 0.87
C GLN A 139 -4.98 -9.76 0.38
N PRO A 140 -4.75 -9.95 -0.93
CA PRO A 140 -4.32 -11.24 -1.46
C PRO A 140 -2.91 -11.66 -1.03
N LEU A 141 -2.70 -12.97 -0.91
CA LEU A 141 -1.38 -13.56 -0.58
C LEU A 141 -0.43 -13.60 -1.77
N GLU A 142 -0.96 -13.65 -2.99
CA GLU A 142 -0.20 -13.57 -4.21
C GLU A 142 -0.85 -12.59 -5.18
N VAL A 143 -0.05 -11.74 -5.80
CA VAL A 143 -0.48 -10.87 -6.89
C VAL A 143 0.46 -11.03 -8.06
N ARG A 144 -0.11 -11.40 -9.20
CA ARG A 144 0.54 -11.28 -10.51
C ARG A 144 -0.15 -10.18 -11.29
N GLN A 145 0.62 -9.32 -11.92
CA GLN A 145 0.09 -8.19 -12.67
C GLN A 145 0.92 -7.96 -13.92
N ARG A 146 0.28 -7.38 -14.92
CA ARG A 146 0.84 -7.16 -16.24
C ARG A 146 0.34 -5.83 -16.79
N ALA A 147 1.20 -5.10 -17.49
CA ALA A 147 0.82 -3.90 -18.22
C ALA A 147 1.81 -3.64 -19.35
N MET A 148 1.36 -2.94 -20.38
CA MET A 148 2.27 -2.24 -21.30
C MET A 148 2.74 -0.96 -20.62
N VAL A 149 4.04 -0.68 -20.70
CA VAL A 149 4.66 0.52 -20.10
C VAL A 149 5.49 1.25 -21.14
N ARG A 150 5.43 2.58 -21.17
CA ARG A 150 6.29 3.43 -21.99
C ARG A 150 6.81 4.62 -21.21
N LEU A 151 8.12 4.84 -21.26
CA LEU A 151 8.78 6.02 -20.71
C LEU A 151 8.89 7.08 -21.80
N ALA A 152 8.00 8.07 -21.86
CA ALA A 152 8.04 9.08 -22.91
C ALA A 152 8.64 10.40 -22.43
N ASP A 153 9.29 11.11 -23.37
CA ASP A 153 9.99 12.38 -23.10
C ASP A 153 11.02 12.24 -21.96
N TRP A 154 11.62 11.05 -21.85
CA TRP A 154 12.28 10.62 -20.64
C TRP A 154 13.75 11.04 -20.60
N GLU A 155 14.15 11.77 -19.56
CA GLU A 155 15.55 12.07 -19.26
C GLU A 155 15.86 11.81 -17.78
N MET A 156 17.03 11.20 -17.50
CA MET A 156 17.55 11.10 -16.14
C MET A 156 19.00 11.58 -16.03
N ARG A 157 19.33 12.30 -14.94
CA ARG A 157 20.72 12.65 -14.63
C ARG A 157 21.47 11.43 -14.12
N ALA A 158 22.80 11.51 -14.14
CA ALA A 158 23.65 10.46 -13.57
C ALA A 158 23.36 10.30 -12.06
N GLY A 159 23.02 9.08 -11.63
CA GLY A 159 22.69 8.79 -10.23
C GLY A 159 21.20 8.80 -9.89
N ASP A 160 20.36 9.35 -10.77
CA ASP A 160 18.92 9.46 -10.54
C ASP A 160 18.24 8.08 -10.55
N VAL A 161 17.09 8.01 -9.89
CA VAL A 161 16.22 6.83 -9.79
C VAL A 161 14.78 7.32 -9.95
N CYS A 162 13.93 6.58 -10.62
CA CYS A 162 12.48 6.80 -10.59
C CYS A 162 11.79 5.48 -10.34
N ARG A 163 10.99 5.40 -9.27
CA ARG A 163 10.05 4.29 -9.08
C ARG A 163 8.86 4.52 -9.98
N PHE A 164 8.38 3.47 -10.63
CA PHE A 164 7.28 3.57 -11.60
C PHE A 164 6.23 2.46 -11.47
N TRP A 165 6.48 1.42 -10.67
CA TRP A 165 5.56 0.30 -10.55
C TRP A 165 5.66 -0.34 -9.18
N ALA A 166 4.53 -0.55 -8.51
CA ALA A 166 4.42 -1.31 -7.28
C ALA A 166 4.13 -2.78 -7.61
N LEU A 167 5.05 -3.67 -7.26
CA LEU A 167 4.80 -5.11 -7.34
C LEU A 167 3.80 -5.54 -6.28
N GLY A 168 3.93 -4.95 -5.09
CA GLY A 168 3.06 -5.13 -3.94
C GLY A 168 3.49 -4.21 -2.81
N LEU A 169 2.55 -3.72 -2.01
CA LEU A 169 2.87 -3.04 -0.76
C LEU A 169 1.73 -3.18 0.25
N ASN A 170 2.09 -3.10 1.52
CA ASN A 170 1.19 -2.94 2.64
C ASN A 170 1.70 -1.76 3.46
N THR A 171 0.97 -0.65 3.42
CA THR A 171 1.40 0.59 4.09
C THR A 171 0.40 1.10 5.10
N GLU A 172 -0.81 0.55 5.15
CA GLU A 172 -1.76 0.86 6.23
C GLU A 172 -1.36 0.14 7.54
N ALA A 173 -0.60 -0.97 7.47
CA ALA A 173 -0.04 -1.64 8.65
C ALA A 173 0.95 -0.77 9.45
N GLY A 174 1.55 0.25 8.83
CA GLY A 174 2.47 1.15 9.53
C GLY A 174 3.42 1.91 8.62
N GLU A 175 4.25 2.74 9.24
CA GLU A 175 5.05 3.72 8.52
C GLU A 175 6.38 3.18 7.96
N ARG A 176 6.83 1.99 8.36
CA ARG A 176 8.19 1.50 8.04
C ARG A 176 8.29 0.75 6.73
N GLY A 177 7.16 0.38 6.15
CA GLY A 177 7.08 -0.12 4.78
C GLY A 177 7.50 0.90 3.71
N SER A 178 7.76 2.17 4.06
CA SER A 178 8.15 3.18 3.06
C SER A 178 8.94 4.38 3.63
N GLY A 179 9.38 5.28 2.74
CA GLY A 179 9.81 6.64 3.13
C GLY A 179 11.11 6.78 3.92
N GLY A 180 11.88 5.70 4.11
CA GLY A 180 13.12 5.72 4.90
C GLY A 180 12.91 5.88 6.40
N ARG A 181 11.71 5.53 6.90
CA ARG A 181 11.29 5.70 8.29
C ARG A 181 11.79 4.60 9.24
N GLY A 182 12.61 3.69 8.75
CA GLY A 182 13.19 2.61 9.52
C GLY A 182 13.16 1.30 8.76
N ARG A 183 13.59 0.23 9.44
CA ARG A 183 13.43 -1.13 8.92
C ARG A 183 12.06 -1.65 9.37
N PRO A 184 11.31 -2.31 8.48
CA PRO A 184 10.14 -3.09 8.87
C PRO A 184 10.46 -4.05 10.01
N SER A 185 9.56 -4.16 10.98
CA SER A 185 9.64 -5.09 12.11
C SER A 185 8.94 -6.43 11.87
N GLY A 186 8.12 -6.54 10.82
CA GLY A 186 7.16 -7.64 10.67
C GLY A 186 5.72 -7.19 10.77
N THR A 187 5.49 -6.02 11.36
CA THR A 187 4.17 -5.58 11.82
C THR A 187 3.77 -4.18 11.36
N ASP A 188 4.70 -3.46 10.74
CA ASP A 188 4.62 -2.03 10.44
C ASP A 188 4.80 -1.72 8.94
N GLY A 189 4.35 -2.67 8.12
CA GLY A 189 4.25 -2.58 6.67
C GLY A 189 5.51 -2.99 5.90
N TRP A 190 5.35 -3.18 4.60
CA TRP A 190 6.40 -3.56 3.65
C TRP A 190 6.07 -2.99 2.26
N SER A 191 7.05 -2.97 1.36
CA SER A 191 6.78 -2.60 -0.04
C SER A 191 7.83 -3.15 -1.00
N SER A 192 7.42 -3.40 -2.24
CA SER A 192 8.32 -3.75 -3.34
C SER A 192 7.91 -2.96 -4.57
N ALA A 193 8.85 -2.21 -5.14
CA ALA A 193 8.64 -1.42 -6.33
C ALA A 193 9.73 -1.66 -7.38
N LEU A 194 9.39 -1.51 -8.66
CA LEU A 194 10.37 -1.38 -9.73
C LEU A 194 10.76 0.08 -9.89
N ALA A 195 12.01 0.26 -10.29
CA ALA A 195 12.58 1.54 -10.60
C ALA A 195 13.45 1.49 -11.87
N VAL A 196 13.47 2.60 -12.58
CA VAL A 196 14.48 2.88 -13.62
C VAL A 196 15.56 3.79 -13.05
N THR A 197 16.80 3.63 -13.50
CA THR A 197 17.93 4.41 -12.96
C THR A 197 19.11 4.62 -13.91
N ASN A 198 19.83 5.72 -13.68
CA ASN A 198 21.13 6.04 -14.27
C ASN A 198 22.31 5.92 -13.26
N ARG A 199 22.15 5.18 -12.16
CA ARG A 199 23.21 4.98 -11.13
C ARG A 199 24.47 4.26 -11.62
N LYS A 200 24.39 3.46 -12.70
CA LYS A 200 25.55 2.74 -13.28
C LYS A 200 25.91 3.18 -14.70
N GLY A 201 25.63 4.43 -15.02
CA GLY A 201 25.99 5.04 -16.30
C GLY A 201 24.80 5.77 -16.90
N ARG A 202 25.07 6.89 -17.57
CA ARG A 202 24.05 7.67 -18.26
C ARG A 202 23.82 7.06 -19.63
N SER A 203 22.57 6.79 -19.94
CA SER A 203 22.07 6.64 -21.30
C SER A 203 20.84 7.54 -21.45
N ALA A 204 20.61 8.04 -22.65
CA ALA A 204 19.40 8.78 -23.00
C ALA A 204 18.30 7.84 -23.51
N ASP A 205 18.69 6.72 -24.10
CA ASP A 205 17.79 5.83 -24.83
C ASP A 205 17.36 4.62 -23.99
N GLU A 206 18.07 4.31 -22.89
CA GLU A 206 17.83 3.09 -22.10
C GLU A 206 18.22 3.25 -20.63
N TYR A 207 17.36 2.83 -19.70
CA TYR A 207 17.58 2.98 -18.25
C TYR A 207 17.74 1.63 -17.58
N ALA A 208 18.62 1.52 -16.58
CA ALA A 208 18.77 0.25 -15.87
C ALA A 208 17.52 -0.03 -15.03
N LEU A 209 17.00 -1.25 -15.10
CA LEU A 209 15.93 -1.71 -14.24
C LEU A 209 16.50 -2.11 -12.87
N ALA A 210 15.75 -1.77 -11.83
CA ALA A 210 16.07 -2.05 -10.44
C ALA A 210 14.81 -2.40 -9.65
N THR A 211 14.99 -3.13 -8.55
CA THR A 211 13.99 -3.25 -7.49
C THR A 211 14.33 -2.30 -6.35
N TYR A 212 13.31 -1.83 -5.64
CA TYR A 212 13.43 -1.04 -4.43
C TYR A 212 12.43 -1.54 -3.39
N THR A 213 12.95 -2.19 -2.34
CA THR A 213 12.16 -3.09 -1.52
C THR A 213 12.36 -2.83 -0.03
N TYR A 214 11.27 -2.65 0.71
CA TYR A 214 11.26 -2.65 2.18
C TYR A 214 10.81 -4.03 2.67
N HIS A 215 11.65 -4.68 3.48
CA HIS A 215 11.42 -6.02 4.02
C HIS A 215 12.24 -6.21 5.31
N LEU A 216 11.96 -7.25 6.09
CA LEU A 216 12.52 -7.45 7.44
C LEU A 216 14.05 -7.56 7.43
N ASP A 217 14.60 -8.16 6.38
CA ASP A 217 16.03 -8.41 6.21
C ASP A 217 16.82 -7.27 5.59
N GLN A 218 16.19 -6.12 5.32
CA GLN A 218 16.85 -5.06 4.59
C GLN A 218 18.09 -4.52 5.34
N PRO A 219 19.21 -4.24 4.65
CA PRO A 219 20.47 -3.92 5.29
C PRO A 219 20.54 -2.47 5.81
N SER A 220 19.56 -1.61 5.51
CA SER A 220 19.58 -0.18 5.87
C SER A 220 18.21 0.32 6.32
N THR A 221 18.09 1.56 6.78
CA THR A 221 16.77 2.15 7.14
C THR A 221 15.96 2.61 5.93
N SER A 222 16.56 2.58 4.75
CA SER A 222 15.86 2.74 3.46
C SER A 222 15.73 1.38 2.78
N GLY A 223 14.80 1.29 1.84
CA GLY A 223 14.61 0.08 1.04
C GLY A 223 15.91 -0.42 0.40
N GLU A 224 16.04 -1.74 0.33
CA GLU A 224 17.08 -2.42 -0.41
C GLU A 224 16.93 -2.09 -1.91
N PHE A 225 18.03 -1.74 -2.57
CA PHE A 225 18.03 -1.34 -3.97
C PHE A 225 18.92 -2.30 -4.78
N GLU A 226 18.30 -3.10 -5.64
CA GLU A 226 18.99 -4.13 -6.43
C GLU A 226 18.87 -3.85 -7.92
N LEU A 227 19.96 -4.01 -8.67
CA LEU A 227 19.94 -3.84 -10.12
C LEU A 227 19.77 -5.20 -10.79
N THR A 228 18.80 -5.29 -11.71
CA THR A 228 18.43 -6.56 -12.36
C THR A 228 19.38 -6.93 -13.50
N GLY A 229 20.13 -5.95 -14.02
CA GLY A 229 21.01 -6.10 -15.20
C GLY A 229 20.30 -5.89 -16.53
N VAL A 230 18.97 -5.77 -16.52
CA VAL A 230 18.13 -5.46 -17.68
C VAL A 230 18.04 -3.94 -17.90
N ARG A 231 17.78 -3.54 -19.14
CA ARG A 231 17.57 -2.16 -19.57
C ARG A 231 16.14 -1.98 -20.04
N VAL A 232 15.57 -0.82 -19.76
CA VAL A 232 14.25 -0.39 -20.22
C VAL A 232 14.44 0.73 -21.24
N PRO A 233 14.02 0.58 -22.50
CA PRO A 233 14.13 1.62 -23.50
C PRO A 233 13.25 2.83 -23.18
N ALA A 234 13.69 4.00 -23.62
CA ALA A 234 12.88 5.21 -23.68
C ALA A 234 12.03 5.18 -24.97
N ASP A 235 10.86 5.80 -24.93
CA ASP A 235 9.99 6.02 -26.10
C ASP A 235 9.58 4.74 -26.86
N GLU A 236 9.63 3.60 -26.20
CA GLU A 236 9.17 2.30 -26.70
C GLU A 236 8.19 1.68 -25.69
N TRP A 237 7.22 0.93 -26.20
CA TRP A 237 6.32 0.13 -25.38
C TRP A 237 6.98 -1.18 -25.00
N VAL A 238 6.99 -1.50 -23.71
CA VAL A 238 7.49 -2.77 -23.19
C VAL A 238 6.41 -3.50 -22.41
N ALA A 239 6.39 -4.82 -22.57
CA ALA A 239 5.53 -5.71 -21.80
C ALA A 239 6.15 -5.93 -20.42
N LEU A 240 5.54 -5.35 -19.39
CA LEU A 240 5.92 -5.57 -18.01
C LEU A 240 5.00 -6.62 -17.38
N GLU A 241 5.59 -7.66 -16.80
CA GLU A 241 4.88 -8.60 -15.93
C GLU A 241 5.61 -8.71 -14.60
N THR A 242 4.87 -8.72 -13.49
CA THR A 242 5.43 -8.88 -12.15
C THR A 242 4.60 -9.83 -11.33
N ALA A 243 5.23 -10.58 -10.43
CA ALA A 243 4.57 -11.40 -9.43
C ALA A 243 5.19 -11.14 -8.06
N VAL A 244 4.36 -11.07 -7.03
CA VAL A 244 4.75 -11.04 -5.62
C VAL A 244 3.95 -12.08 -4.86
N SER A 245 4.61 -12.80 -3.96
CA SER A 245 3.99 -13.76 -3.06
C SER A 245 4.46 -13.49 -1.63
N MET A 246 3.50 -13.54 -0.70
CA MET A 246 3.75 -13.38 0.73
C MET A 246 4.59 -14.54 1.26
N ASN A 247 5.32 -14.29 2.34
CA ASN A 247 6.00 -15.36 3.06
C ASN A 247 5.01 -16.13 3.93
N SER A 248 5.33 -17.39 4.22
CA SER A 248 4.65 -18.13 5.27
C SER A 248 5.08 -17.66 6.67
N ILE A 249 4.22 -17.94 7.65
CA ILE A 249 4.46 -17.65 9.06
C ILE A 249 4.39 -18.99 9.81
N GLU A 250 5.43 -19.32 10.57
CA GLU A 250 5.52 -20.54 11.37
C GLU A 250 5.81 -20.15 12.82
N ASP A 251 4.95 -20.57 13.75
CA ASP A 251 5.07 -20.27 15.19
C ASP A 251 5.26 -18.76 15.49
N GLY A 252 4.56 -17.90 14.74
CA GLY A 252 4.62 -16.44 14.86
C GLY A 252 5.88 -15.80 14.23
N GLU A 253 6.71 -16.58 13.54
CA GLU A 253 7.94 -16.11 12.90
C GLU A 253 7.81 -16.13 11.38
N ALA A 254 8.33 -15.09 10.73
CA ALA A 254 8.37 -15.00 9.27
C ALA A 254 9.39 -16.00 8.69
N VAL A 255 8.94 -16.89 7.81
CA VAL A 255 9.79 -17.80 7.03
C VAL A 255 10.35 -17.05 5.80
N PRO A 256 11.62 -17.20 5.42
CA PRO A 256 12.18 -16.52 4.25
C PRO A 256 11.83 -17.28 2.95
N ASP A 257 10.56 -17.31 2.59
CA ASP A 257 10.04 -17.98 1.39
C ASP A 257 9.11 -17.08 0.53
N GLY A 258 8.97 -15.80 0.89
CA GLY A 258 8.29 -14.82 0.06
C GLY A 258 9.03 -14.58 -1.25
N GLU A 259 8.29 -14.36 -2.33
CA GLU A 259 8.84 -14.29 -3.68
C GLU A 259 8.51 -12.99 -4.39
N VAL A 260 9.46 -12.53 -5.22
CA VAL A 260 9.24 -11.49 -6.23
C VAL A 260 9.86 -11.95 -7.55
N ARG A 261 9.09 -11.81 -8.63
CA ARG A 261 9.55 -12.01 -10.00
C ARG A 261 9.14 -10.84 -10.88
N CYS A 262 9.96 -10.53 -11.87
CA CYS A 262 9.71 -9.53 -12.90
C CYS A 262 10.15 -10.06 -14.25
N TRP A 263 9.31 -9.89 -15.26
CA TRP A 263 9.61 -10.16 -16.65
C TRP A 263 9.45 -8.87 -17.46
N LEU A 264 10.34 -8.68 -18.43
CA LEU A 264 10.27 -7.61 -19.41
C LEU A 264 10.28 -8.26 -20.80
N ASP A 265 9.26 -8.00 -21.62
CA ASP A 265 9.07 -8.62 -22.93
C ASP A 265 9.15 -10.16 -22.89
N GLY A 266 8.55 -10.73 -21.84
CA GLY A 266 8.52 -12.17 -21.58
C GLY A 266 9.83 -12.77 -21.03
N GLU A 267 10.92 -12.02 -20.96
CA GLU A 267 12.19 -12.47 -20.41
C GLU A 267 12.28 -12.20 -18.91
N LEU A 268 12.68 -13.22 -18.12
CA LEU A 268 12.86 -13.08 -16.67
C LEU A 268 13.99 -12.08 -16.38
N ALA A 269 13.62 -10.91 -15.87
CA ALA A 269 14.53 -9.82 -15.55
C ALA A 269 15.04 -9.90 -14.10
N TYR A 270 14.19 -10.29 -13.16
CA TYR A 270 14.53 -10.39 -11.74
C TYR A 270 13.75 -11.52 -11.07
N GLU A 271 14.41 -12.22 -10.16
CA GLU A 271 13.81 -13.21 -9.28
C GLU A 271 14.53 -13.19 -7.93
N ARG A 272 13.76 -13.21 -6.85
CA ARG A 272 14.23 -13.47 -5.50
C ARG A 272 13.12 -14.15 -4.69
N THR A 273 13.47 -15.19 -3.94
CA THR A 273 12.51 -16.13 -3.32
C THR A 273 12.80 -16.37 -1.84
N ASP A 274 13.42 -15.39 -1.18
CA ASP A 274 13.86 -15.48 0.21
C ASP A 274 13.43 -14.26 1.03
N PHE A 275 12.33 -13.62 0.64
CA PHE A 275 11.82 -12.46 1.36
C PHE A 275 11.06 -12.87 2.62
N ARG A 276 11.26 -12.06 3.66
CA ARG A 276 10.39 -11.97 4.84
C ARG A 276 9.72 -10.60 4.81
N TRP A 277 8.43 -10.58 4.53
CA TRP A 277 7.61 -9.38 4.40
C TRP A 277 6.94 -9.00 5.71
N THR A 278 6.35 -9.98 6.38
CA THR A 278 5.51 -9.77 7.56
C THR A 278 5.56 -10.98 8.50
N THR A 279 5.27 -10.75 9.77
CA THR A 279 5.00 -11.76 10.80
C THR A 279 3.51 -11.89 11.12
N ILE A 280 2.64 -11.20 10.36
CA ILE A 280 1.20 -11.10 10.59
C ILE A 280 0.47 -11.59 9.33
N GLU A 281 -0.38 -12.60 9.46
CA GLU A 281 -1.06 -13.22 8.31
C GLU A 281 -1.96 -12.22 7.59
N GLU A 282 -2.62 -11.34 8.32
CA GLU A 282 -3.54 -10.33 7.81
C GLU A 282 -2.82 -9.21 7.02
N GLN A 283 -1.49 -9.07 7.14
CA GLN A 283 -0.69 -8.05 6.46
C GLN A 283 -0.18 -8.52 5.09
N ALA A 284 -1.10 -8.85 4.20
CA ALA A 284 -0.80 -9.33 2.85
C ALA A 284 -0.70 -8.19 1.83
N VAL A 285 -0.87 -8.47 0.52
CA VAL A 285 -0.74 -7.46 -0.52
C VAL A 285 -1.94 -6.51 -0.49
N GLU A 286 -1.69 -5.23 -0.21
CA GLU A 286 -2.75 -4.24 -0.08
C GLU A 286 -2.94 -3.41 -1.37
N TYR A 287 -1.83 -3.06 -2.02
CA TYR A 287 -1.83 -2.36 -3.30
C TYR A 287 -0.88 -2.99 -4.33
N ALA A 288 -1.24 -2.83 -5.60
CA ALA A 288 -0.44 -3.18 -6.77
C ALA A 288 -0.71 -2.23 -7.94
N GLY A 289 0.26 -2.02 -8.83
CA GLY A 289 0.08 -1.24 -10.06
C GLY A 289 0.93 0.03 -10.11
N PRO A 290 0.47 1.11 -10.77
CA PRO A 290 1.26 2.32 -10.95
C PRO A 290 1.71 2.96 -9.62
N LEU A 291 2.98 3.33 -9.54
CA LEU A 291 3.56 4.08 -8.42
C LEU A 291 4.67 4.95 -8.96
N VAL A 292 4.43 6.26 -9.14
CA VAL A 292 5.35 7.14 -9.85
C VAL A 292 6.01 8.14 -8.92
N ARG A 293 7.31 7.92 -8.67
CA ARG A 293 8.11 8.80 -7.84
C ARG A 293 9.55 8.91 -8.32
N TYR A 294 9.92 10.12 -8.74
CA TYR A 294 11.28 10.47 -9.08
C TYR A 294 12.11 10.68 -7.81
N GLY A 295 13.05 9.78 -7.58
CA GLY A 295 14.05 9.86 -6.52
C GLY A 295 13.52 9.64 -5.10
N GLY A 296 14.39 10.03 -4.16
CA GLY A 296 14.07 10.28 -2.76
C GLY A 296 14.24 11.76 -2.40
N ARG A 297 15.28 12.41 -2.95
CA ARG A 297 15.56 13.84 -2.80
C ARG A 297 15.85 14.55 -4.14
N GLU A 298 16.05 13.76 -5.18
CA GLU A 298 16.25 14.20 -6.55
C GLU A 298 14.95 14.75 -7.13
N THR A 299 15.06 15.58 -8.17
CA THR A 299 13.92 16.13 -8.90
C THR A 299 14.11 15.95 -10.39
N ALA A 300 13.00 15.81 -11.11
CA ALA A 300 12.97 15.54 -12.53
C ALA A 300 13.69 16.66 -13.32
N PRO A 301 14.61 16.31 -14.25
CA PRO A 301 15.36 17.29 -15.03
C PRO A 301 14.54 17.98 -16.13
N ALA A 302 13.46 17.35 -16.55
CA ALA A 302 12.50 17.77 -17.57
C ALA A 302 11.09 17.39 -17.12
N ASP A 303 10.07 17.77 -17.90
CA ASP A 303 8.74 17.21 -17.74
C ASP A 303 8.79 15.77 -18.29
N LEU A 304 8.45 14.80 -17.43
CA LEU A 304 8.54 13.38 -17.76
C LEU A 304 7.14 12.77 -17.79
N ALA A 305 6.93 11.75 -18.62
CA ALA A 305 5.68 11.00 -18.61
C ALA A 305 5.92 9.49 -18.66
N ILE A 306 5.09 8.75 -17.91
CA ILE A 306 4.98 7.30 -18.02
C ILE A 306 3.57 6.98 -18.48
N TYR A 307 3.47 6.13 -19.50
CA TYR A 307 2.22 5.64 -20.03
C TYR A 307 2.05 4.18 -19.65
N TYR A 308 0.83 3.81 -19.29
CA TYR A 308 0.42 2.45 -18.99
C TYR A 308 -0.79 2.10 -19.85
N ASP A 309 -0.80 0.88 -20.37
CA ASP A 309 -1.92 0.33 -21.11
C ASP A 309 -2.09 -1.17 -20.81
N GLU A 310 -3.23 -1.75 -21.16
CA GLU A 310 -3.51 -3.19 -21.03
C GLU A 310 -3.16 -3.74 -19.63
N HIS A 311 -3.62 -3.05 -18.58
CA HIS A 311 -3.30 -3.43 -17.20
C HIS A 311 -4.23 -4.55 -16.70
N GLU A 312 -3.64 -5.70 -16.40
CA GLU A 312 -4.29 -6.87 -15.81
C GLU A 312 -3.69 -7.20 -14.44
N LEU A 313 -4.53 -7.64 -13.50
CA LEU A 313 -4.13 -8.20 -12.22
C LEU A 313 -4.81 -9.55 -11.99
N LEU A 314 -4.07 -10.46 -11.36
CA LEU A 314 -4.53 -11.73 -10.86
C LEU A 314 -4.12 -11.82 -9.39
N ALA A 315 -5.12 -11.78 -8.51
CA ALA A 315 -4.97 -11.86 -7.07
C ALA A 315 -5.44 -13.24 -6.59
N THR A 316 -4.59 -13.93 -5.83
CA THR A 316 -4.85 -15.30 -5.38
C THR A 316 -4.57 -15.43 -3.89
N GLY A 317 -5.41 -16.25 -3.25
CA GLY A 317 -5.36 -16.47 -1.82
C GLY A 317 -5.86 -15.25 -1.06
N LEU A 318 -6.49 -15.50 0.06
CA LEU A 318 -6.70 -14.49 1.10
C LEU A 318 -6.07 -15.07 2.36
N PRO A 319 -5.49 -14.25 3.23
CA PRO A 319 -5.16 -14.71 4.56
C PRO A 319 -6.42 -15.27 5.20
N GLU A 320 -6.25 -16.26 6.08
CA GLU A 320 -7.34 -16.69 6.94
C GLU A 320 -7.63 -15.55 7.92
N ILE A 321 -8.47 -14.62 7.48
CA ILE A 321 -8.92 -13.52 8.33
C ILE A 321 -9.68 -14.20 9.48
N PRO A 322 -9.28 -13.97 10.74
CA PRO A 322 -10.05 -14.45 11.86
C PRO A 322 -11.51 -14.02 11.73
N PRO A 323 -12.49 -14.77 12.25
CA PRO A 323 -13.90 -14.55 11.98
C PRO A 323 -14.47 -13.31 12.72
N TYR A 324 -13.83 -12.14 12.57
CA TYR A 324 -14.23 -10.84 13.11
C TYR A 324 -15.72 -10.58 12.87
N ASP A 325 -16.18 -10.75 11.63
CA ASP A 325 -17.57 -10.56 11.20
C ASP A 325 -18.57 -11.50 11.90
N GLN A 326 -18.09 -12.57 12.52
CA GLN A 326 -18.91 -13.52 13.28
C GLN A 326 -18.92 -13.22 14.78
N HIS A 327 -18.00 -12.40 15.27
CA HIS A 327 -17.95 -12.00 16.67
C HIS A 327 -18.78 -10.72 16.85
N PRO A 328 -19.98 -10.79 17.48
CA PRO A 328 -20.91 -9.65 17.55
C PRO A 328 -20.38 -8.45 18.35
N TYR A 329 -19.24 -8.61 19.03
CA TYR A 329 -18.58 -7.59 19.84
C TYR A 329 -17.13 -7.38 19.39
N PHE A 330 -16.86 -7.51 18.09
CA PHE A 330 -15.62 -7.07 17.49
C PHE A 330 -15.85 -5.76 16.74
N GLU A 331 -14.90 -4.83 16.82
CA GLU A 331 -14.98 -3.51 16.22
C GLU A 331 -13.76 -3.22 15.35
N ASP A 332 -13.96 -2.46 14.27
CA ASP A 332 -12.86 -2.01 13.40
C ASP A 332 -12.04 -0.93 14.12
N PRO A 333 -10.70 -1.03 14.20
CA PRO A 333 -9.85 0.00 14.81
C PRO A 333 -10.03 1.41 14.23
N ALA A 334 -10.52 1.54 13.00
CA ALA A 334 -10.86 2.84 12.42
C ALA A 334 -11.96 3.59 13.20
N ASN A 335 -12.74 2.88 14.02
CA ASN A 335 -13.80 3.44 14.86
C ASN A 335 -13.32 3.79 16.28
N MET A 336 -12.02 3.70 16.59
CA MET A 336 -11.46 3.97 17.93
C MET A 336 -11.86 5.34 18.50
N ASP A 337 -11.95 6.38 17.66
CA ASP A 337 -12.37 7.73 18.07
C ASP A 337 -13.85 7.83 18.50
N ALA A 338 -14.64 6.78 18.28
CA ALA A 338 -16.04 6.71 18.70
C ALA A 338 -16.22 6.26 20.16
N TYR A 339 -15.14 5.82 20.82
CA TYR A 339 -15.16 5.27 22.17
C TYR A 339 -14.48 6.21 23.18
N ASP A 340 -14.88 6.12 24.45
CA ASP A 340 -14.26 6.91 25.54
C ASP A 340 -12.79 6.54 25.76
N GLY A 341 -12.41 5.29 25.51
CA GLY A 341 -11.03 4.83 25.68
C GLY A 341 -10.75 3.44 25.11
N ARG A 342 -9.54 2.96 25.38
CA ARG A 342 -9.07 1.63 25.01
C ARG A 342 -8.32 0.94 26.14
N VAL A 343 -8.26 -0.38 26.11
CA VAL A 343 -7.41 -1.21 26.97
C VAL A 343 -6.46 -2.05 26.12
N THR A 344 -5.17 -2.02 26.44
CA THR A 344 -4.14 -2.89 25.84
C THR A 344 -3.66 -3.86 26.91
N TYR A 345 -3.94 -5.15 26.74
CA TYR A 345 -3.48 -6.22 27.62
C TYR A 345 -2.29 -6.93 26.98
N VAL A 346 -1.11 -6.87 27.62
CA VAL A 346 0.13 -7.49 27.11
C VAL A 346 0.46 -8.72 27.96
N ASN A 347 0.28 -9.91 27.37
CA ASN A 347 0.52 -11.14 28.10
C ASN A 347 2.02 -11.47 28.22
N GLY A 348 2.39 -12.08 29.34
CA GLY A 348 3.76 -12.48 29.62
C GLY A 348 4.17 -13.79 28.93
N ALA A 349 5.19 -14.44 29.50
CA ALA A 349 5.79 -15.66 28.92
C ALA A 349 4.95 -16.94 29.10
N GLU A 350 3.86 -16.87 29.86
CA GLU A 350 2.95 -17.98 30.13
C GLU A 350 1.55 -17.64 29.59
N SER A 351 0.73 -18.66 29.32
CA SER A 351 -0.67 -18.39 28.98
C SER A 351 -1.41 -17.89 30.22
N ALA A 352 -2.31 -16.93 30.04
CA ALA A 352 -3.06 -16.33 31.12
C ALA A 352 -4.55 -16.31 30.81
N THR A 353 -5.38 -16.46 31.83
CA THR A 353 -6.80 -16.13 31.75
C THR A 353 -7.04 -14.79 32.43
N TYR A 354 -7.87 -13.94 31.84
CA TYR A 354 -8.18 -12.64 32.41
C TYR A 354 -9.63 -12.24 32.21
N ARG A 355 -10.06 -11.27 33.02
CA ARG A 355 -11.40 -10.68 33.04
C ARG A 355 -11.27 -9.16 33.17
N LEU A 356 -11.83 -8.43 32.22
CA LEU A 356 -11.96 -6.98 32.23
C LEU A 356 -13.44 -6.61 32.43
N SER A 357 -13.74 -5.74 33.39
CA SER A 357 -15.12 -5.24 33.62
C SER A 357 -15.19 -3.74 33.43
N VAL A 358 -16.21 -3.28 32.70
CA VAL A 358 -16.44 -1.86 32.36
C VAL A 358 -17.86 -1.45 32.74
N ASP A 359 -18.02 -0.35 33.47
CA ASP A 359 -19.33 0.30 33.69
C ASP A 359 -19.75 1.02 32.41
N GLY A 360 -20.25 0.25 31.44
CA GLY A 360 -20.64 0.73 30.12
C GLY A 360 -20.57 -0.35 29.04
N THR A 361 -19.78 -0.12 27.99
CA THR A 361 -19.61 -1.04 26.86
C THR A 361 -18.15 -1.46 26.73
N VAL A 362 -17.92 -2.69 26.31
CA VAL A 362 -16.60 -3.15 25.87
C VAL A 362 -16.74 -3.96 24.60
N VAL A 363 -15.84 -3.75 23.65
CA VAL A 363 -15.71 -4.53 22.42
C VAL A 363 -14.26 -4.89 22.22
N HIS A 364 -14.02 -6.05 21.62
CA HIS A 364 -12.70 -6.49 21.22
C HIS A 364 -12.33 -5.85 19.87
N THR A 365 -11.05 -5.60 19.64
CA THR A 365 -10.54 -5.02 18.41
C THR A 365 -9.09 -5.44 18.23
N ASP A 366 -8.61 -5.45 16.99
CA ASP A 366 -7.19 -5.41 16.68
C ASP A 366 -6.75 -3.96 16.45
N TRP A 367 -5.46 -3.66 16.56
CA TRP A 367 -4.90 -2.38 16.10
C TRP A 367 -3.39 -2.48 15.96
N SER A 368 -2.81 -1.64 15.11
CA SER A 368 -1.37 -1.52 14.95
C SER A 368 -0.82 -0.29 15.68
N ASN A 369 0.23 -0.50 16.48
CA ASN A 369 1.07 0.55 17.08
C ASN A 369 0.35 1.52 18.04
N ALA A 370 -0.73 1.11 18.69
CA ALA A 370 -1.25 1.85 19.84
C ALA A 370 -0.48 1.45 21.10
N ASP A 371 -0.06 2.43 21.89
CA ASP A 371 0.73 2.22 23.12
C ASP A 371 2.07 1.51 22.90
N GLY A 372 2.57 1.51 21.66
CA GLY A 372 3.78 0.79 21.27
C GLY A 372 3.57 -0.71 21.00
N HIS A 373 2.33 -1.18 21.02
CA HIS A 373 1.95 -2.58 20.82
C HIS A 373 1.04 -2.76 19.61
N GLN A 374 0.92 -4.00 19.14
CA GLN A 374 -0.07 -4.40 18.14
C GLN A 374 -1.01 -5.40 18.78
N ALA A 375 -2.27 -5.01 18.99
CA ALA A 375 -3.31 -5.92 19.41
C ALA A 375 -3.73 -6.80 18.23
N THR A 376 -3.92 -8.09 18.49
CA THR A 376 -4.33 -9.10 17.51
C THR A 376 -5.64 -9.75 17.93
N TYR A 377 -6.34 -10.39 16.99
CA TYR A 377 -7.55 -11.14 17.34
C TYR A 377 -7.26 -12.30 18.29
N ASN A 378 -7.82 -12.22 19.48
CA ASN A 378 -7.99 -13.37 20.36
C ASN A 378 -9.38 -14.02 20.18
N GLY A 379 -9.41 -15.19 19.55
CA GLY A 379 -10.64 -15.96 19.35
C GLY A 379 -11.23 -16.61 20.60
N THR A 380 -10.59 -16.47 21.75
CA THR A 380 -11.12 -16.93 23.05
C THR A 380 -11.89 -15.85 23.80
N VAL A 381 -11.90 -14.61 23.29
CA VAL A 381 -12.61 -13.50 23.91
C VAL A 381 -14.10 -13.78 23.89
N GLU A 382 -14.72 -13.73 25.07
CA GLU A 382 -16.16 -13.75 25.26
C GLU A 382 -16.58 -12.43 25.90
N ILE A 383 -17.48 -11.68 25.23
CA ILE A 383 -18.04 -10.44 25.75
C ILE A 383 -19.46 -10.69 26.26
N THR A 384 -19.71 -10.34 27.53
CA THR A 384 -21.05 -10.28 28.14
C THR A 384 -21.46 -8.81 28.30
N PRO A 385 -22.49 -8.32 27.60
CA PRO A 385 -22.98 -6.96 27.76
C PRO A 385 -23.50 -6.65 29.17
N ALA A 386 -23.46 -5.37 29.55
CA ALA A 386 -23.93 -4.88 30.84
C ALA A 386 -25.38 -5.25 31.19
N ASP A 387 -26.29 -5.29 30.21
CA ASP A 387 -27.69 -5.66 30.44
C ASP A 387 -27.93 -7.18 30.55
N GLU A 388 -26.92 -7.98 30.21
CA GLU A 388 -26.91 -9.44 30.33
C GLU A 388 -26.10 -9.93 31.55
N SER A 389 -25.22 -9.09 32.12
CA SER A 389 -24.38 -9.45 33.26
C SER A 389 -25.12 -9.32 34.61
N GLU A 390 -24.71 -10.12 35.60
CA GLU A 390 -25.28 -10.03 36.96
C GLU A 390 -24.81 -8.80 37.74
N SER A 391 -23.64 -8.25 37.41
CA SER A 391 -23.10 -7.05 38.08
C SER A 391 -23.70 -5.76 37.52
N GLY A 392 -24.18 -5.79 36.26
CA GLY A 392 -24.59 -4.60 35.52
C GLY A 392 -23.47 -3.94 34.71
N ASP A 393 -22.27 -4.53 34.71
CA ASP A 393 -21.09 -4.08 33.97
C ASP A 393 -20.91 -4.94 32.71
N ALA A 394 -20.34 -4.39 31.64
CA ALA A 394 -19.91 -5.18 30.50
C ALA A 394 -18.59 -5.91 30.83
N ILE A 395 -18.46 -7.16 30.41
CA ILE A 395 -17.38 -8.05 30.82
C ILE A 395 -16.72 -8.67 29.60
N ALA A 396 -15.40 -8.57 29.51
CA ALA A 396 -14.58 -9.33 28.57
C ALA A 396 -13.79 -10.40 29.33
N GLU A 397 -13.95 -11.67 28.95
CA GLU A 397 -13.18 -12.79 29.48
C GLU A 397 -12.41 -13.46 28.34
N ALA A 398 -11.14 -13.79 28.55
CA ALA A 398 -10.33 -14.44 27.52
C ALA A 398 -9.18 -15.27 28.10
N THR A 399 -8.59 -16.09 27.24
CA THR A 399 -7.30 -16.77 27.44
C THR A 399 -6.28 -16.21 26.47
N ALA A 400 -5.26 -15.54 26.97
CA ALA A 400 -4.15 -15.07 26.16
C ALA A 400 -3.06 -16.15 26.05
N GLU A 401 -2.53 -16.32 24.84
CA GLU A 401 -1.34 -17.14 24.61
C GLU A 401 -0.07 -16.38 25.02
N PRO A 402 1.04 -17.06 25.32
CA PRO A 402 2.29 -16.38 25.68
C PRO A 402 2.69 -15.29 24.68
N LYS A 403 3.04 -14.10 25.18
CA LYS A 403 3.52 -12.94 24.40
C LYS A 403 2.54 -12.43 23.34
N THR A 404 1.24 -12.60 23.58
CA THR A 404 0.19 -11.97 22.76
C THR A 404 -0.25 -10.65 23.36
N VAL A 405 -0.92 -9.84 22.54
CA VAL A 405 -1.52 -8.57 22.96
C VAL A 405 -2.97 -8.56 22.51
N ASP A 406 -3.86 -8.29 23.46
CA ASP A 406 -5.29 -8.17 23.21
C ASP A 406 -5.73 -6.71 23.37
N GLY A 407 -6.63 -6.27 22.49
CA GLY A 407 -7.09 -4.89 22.41
C GLY A 407 -8.58 -4.74 22.61
N TYR A 408 -8.99 -3.75 23.40
CA TYR A 408 -10.39 -3.46 23.66
C TYR A 408 -10.69 -1.97 23.49
N LEU A 409 -11.87 -1.65 22.96
CA LEU A 409 -12.46 -0.31 23.02
C LEU A 409 -13.59 -0.31 24.05
N PHE A 410 -13.77 0.80 24.76
CA PHE A 410 -14.80 0.90 25.78
C PHE A 410 -15.43 2.29 25.86
N ASP A 411 -16.72 2.33 26.19
CA ASP A 411 -17.42 3.52 26.70
C ASP A 411 -17.67 3.34 28.20
N GLY A 412 -17.42 4.38 29.00
CA GLY A 412 -17.56 4.34 30.46
C GLY A 412 -16.25 4.27 31.22
N GLU A 413 -16.20 3.47 32.29
CA GLU A 413 -15.05 3.36 33.19
C GLU A 413 -14.65 1.88 33.40
N VAL A 414 -13.35 1.59 33.36
CA VAL A 414 -12.83 0.27 33.76
C VAL A 414 -12.93 0.16 35.27
N VAL A 415 -13.77 -0.76 35.76
CA VAL A 415 -14.12 -0.87 37.19
C VAL A 415 -13.46 -2.06 37.89
N ALA A 416 -13.04 -3.08 37.14
CA ALA A 416 -12.35 -4.24 37.68
C ALA A 416 -11.50 -4.92 36.62
N PHE A 417 -10.40 -5.52 37.07
CA PHE A 417 -9.50 -6.30 36.23
C PHE A 417 -8.90 -7.45 37.04
N GLU A 418 -8.96 -8.67 36.51
CA GLU A 418 -8.38 -9.87 37.12
C GLU A 418 -7.60 -10.64 36.04
N ALA A 419 -6.39 -11.12 36.35
CA ALA A 419 -5.60 -11.96 35.46
C ALA A 419 -4.75 -12.98 36.25
N ASP A 420 -4.63 -14.21 35.74
CA ASP A 420 -3.75 -15.25 36.27
C ASP A 420 -2.97 -15.96 35.15
N PRO A 421 -1.64 -15.80 35.05
CA PRO A 421 -0.83 -14.83 35.81
C PRO A 421 -1.15 -13.37 35.44
N ALA A 422 -0.62 -12.44 36.25
CA ALA A 422 -0.68 -11.00 35.94
C ALA A 422 0.00 -10.70 34.59
N PRO A 423 -0.50 -9.72 33.81
CA PRO A 423 0.12 -9.32 32.56
C PRO A 423 1.53 -8.75 32.76
N ASP A 424 2.32 -8.74 31.68
CA ASP A 424 3.59 -8.01 31.65
C ASP A 424 3.35 -6.50 31.62
N GLU A 425 2.31 -6.04 30.88
CA GLU A 425 1.87 -4.65 30.84
C GLU A 425 0.34 -4.55 30.72
N LEU A 426 -0.24 -3.52 31.32
CA LEU A 426 -1.65 -3.16 31.16
C LEU A 426 -1.74 -1.66 30.87
N TRP A 427 -2.45 -1.30 29.80
CA TRP A 427 -2.67 0.10 29.43
C TRP A 427 -4.17 0.39 29.43
N VAL A 428 -4.57 1.51 30.03
CA VAL A 428 -5.97 1.95 30.07
C VAL A 428 -6.02 3.44 29.68
N GLY A 429 -6.78 3.76 28.64
CA GLY A 429 -6.88 5.14 28.14
C GLY A 429 -5.57 5.68 27.54
N GLY A 430 -4.62 4.80 27.20
CA GLY A 430 -3.30 5.15 26.67
C GLY A 430 -2.22 5.40 27.73
N ASP A 431 -2.52 5.22 29.01
CA ASP A 431 -1.54 5.25 30.10
C ASP A 431 -1.28 3.82 30.62
N GLU A 432 -0.01 3.48 30.84
CA GLU A 432 0.40 2.23 31.51
C GLU A 432 -0.01 2.30 32.98
N VAL A 433 -0.70 1.27 33.48
CA VAL A 433 -1.25 1.19 34.83
C VAL A 433 -0.79 -0.09 35.53
N ASP A 434 -0.76 -0.09 36.87
CA ASP A 434 -0.52 -1.31 37.65
C ASP A 434 -1.85 -2.10 37.72
N PRO A 435 -1.91 -3.38 37.31
CA PRO A 435 -3.12 -4.19 37.43
C PRO A 435 -3.67 -4.25 38.87
N ASP A 436 -2.81 -4.17 39.89
CA ASP A 436 -3.20 -4.17 41.31
C ASP A 436 -3.95 -2.88 41.73
N ASP A 437 -3.97 -1.84 40.88
CA ASP A 437 -4.76 -0.61 41.12
C ASP A 437 -6.27 -0.84 40.87
N TYR A 438 -6.65 -1.96 40.24
CA TYR A 438 -8.04 -2.35 40.01
C TYR A 438 -8.45 -3.50 40.93
N PRO A 439 -9.68 -3.53 41.45
CA PRO A 439 -10.17 -4.69 42.18
C PRO A 439 -10.41 -5.87 41.22
N ASP A 440 -10.30 -7.09 41.75
CA ASP A 440 -10.60 -8.32 40.99
C ASP A 440 -12.09 -8.39 40.57
N SER A 441 -12.98 -7.74 41.34
CA SER A 441 -14.42 -7.68 41.03
C SER A 441 -15.03 -6.30 41.32
N PRO A 442 -16.06 -5.87 40.54
CA PRO A 442 -16.72 -4.58 40.74
C PRO A 442 -17.39 -4.44 42.12
N THR A 443 -17.75 -5.56 42.76
CA THR A 443 -18.41 -5.57 44.07
C THR A 443 -17.47 -5.37 45.26
N ASP A 444 -16.15 -5.39 45.04
CA ASP A 444 -15.15 -5.23 46.08
C ASP A 444 -14.66 -3.78 46.26
N ALA A 445 -15.17 -2.82 45.45
CA ALA A 445 -14.81 -1.40 45.45
C ALA A 445 -15.53 -0.53 46.51
#